data_AF-A0A091AUP5-F1
#
_entry.id   AF-A0A091AUP5-F1
#
_cell.length_a   1.000
_cell.length_b   1.000
_cell.length_c   1.000
_cell.angle_alpha   90.00
_cell.angle_beta   90.00
_cell.angle_gamma   90.00
#
_symmetry.space_group_name_H-M   'P 1'
#
loop_
_entity.id
_entity.type
_entity.pdbx_description
1 polymer ?
#
loop_
_entity_poly.entity_id
_entity_poly.type
_entity_poly.pdbx_seq_one_letter_code
_entity_poly.pdbx_strand_id
1 'polypeptide(L)'
;MLAGLGGFLGSALIAIVPGFSQAMSAPQAAELPVTVSLVLPPMARSEHDASAGGWKFVHVEKGQTLSHVFNDLGIPLSVMRQMLKSPEARTSLWNIGPGKELAFELDRNDQLKTLRFDRNDAERIEIRVGKDGQVEQKIIARPLEQNVAVASGRITRSFAADARRAGLTTSSINKLANVFKYDVDFVEDLRDGDTFEVVYEDQWREGQRLKNGDVLAARITTHNKVYTAFYFEHDGKAEYFDGKGNPLKKVLMRIPIEYARLSSTFGMRNHPVLGRMRMHKGVDYAASTGTPIMAAGDGKVQFVGWKNGYGRAVVLDHGNGRTTLYGHMSAWGKIKQGQRVNQGSTIGYVGMSGLATGPHLHYEFRVNGNQVNPLNVTMPKPAPLSGTEMARFQATIAPALARMEVMQKTTRLAVR
;
A
#
# COMPACT_ATOMS: atom_id res chain seq x y z
N MET A 1 -52.52 -76.52 -35.47
CA MET A 1 -51.72 -76.30 -36.70
C MET A 1 -50.25 -76.35 -36.32
N LEU A 2 -49.50 -77.22 -37.00
CA LEU A 2 -48.03 -77.29 -37.11
C LEU A 2 -47.39 -75.90 -37.43
N ALA A 3 -46.11 -75.56 -37.26
CA ALA A 3 -44.87 -76.23 -36.85
C ALA A 3 -43.72 -75.19 -36.72
N GLY A 4 -42.63 -75.57 -36.02
CA GLY A 4 -41.22 -75.13 -36.20
C GLY A 4 -40.78 -73.80 -35.55
N LEU A 5 -39.55 -73.61 -35.05
CA LEU A 5 -38.31 -74.41 -35.03
C LEU A 5 -37.26 -73.74 -34.09
N GLY A 6 -36.50 -74.52 -33.30
CA GLY A 6 -35.18 -74.20 -32.67
C GLY A 6 -35.16 -73.20 -31.50
N GLY A 7 -34.40 -73.32 -30.41
CA GLY A 7 -33.35 -74.25 -29.96
C GLY A 7 -32.58 -73.59 -28.80
N PHE A 8 -32.08 -74.42 -27.86
CA PHE A 8 -31.02 -74.17 -26.85
C PHE A 8 -31.26 -73.35 -25.55
N LEU A 9 -31.38 -74.11 -24.45
CA LEU A 9 -30.55 -74.13 -23.22
C LEU A 9 -30.22 -72.81 -22.48
N GLY A 10 -30.51 -72.83 -21.17
CA GLY A 10 -29.43 -72.74 -20.17
C GLY A 10 -29.43 -71.56 -19.18
N SER A 11 -29.85 -71.86 -17.95
CA SER A 11 -29.23 -71.42 -16.68
C SER A 11 -29.35 -69.96 -16.23
N ALA A 12 -30.12 -69.76 -15.16
CA ALA A 12 -30.30 -68.50 -14.43
C ALA A 12 -29.07 -68.12 -13.58
N LEU A 13 -28.61 -66.88 -13.71
CA LEU A 13 -27.55 -66.26 -12.90
C LEU A 13 -28.19 -65.32 -11.87
N ILE A 14 -28.02 -65.63 -10.58
CA ILE A 14 -28.31 -64.72 -9.46
C ILE A 14 -27.04 -63.88 -9.22
N ALA A 15 -27.18 -62.56 -9.28
CA ALA A 15 -26.12 -61.60 -8.99
C ALA A 15 -25.91 -61.47 -7.47
N ILE A 16 -24.69 -61.76 -6.99
CA ILE A 16 -24.26 -61.55 -5.61
C ILE A 16 -23.42 -60.27 -5.56
N VAL A 17 -23.83 -59.34 -4.70
CA VAL A 17 -23.11 -58.11 -4.33
C VAL A 17 -21.96 -58.48 -3.37
N PRO A 18 -20.68 -58.17 -3.68
CA PRO A 18 -19.59 -58.35 -2.72
C PRO A 18 -19.35 -57.05 -1.93
N GLY A 19 -19.80 -57.06 -0.67
CA GLY A 19 -19.21 -56.26 0.41
C GLY A 19 -18.30 -57.16 1.25
N PHE A 20 -17.29 -56.55 1.89
CA PHE A 20 -16.32 -57.16 2.82
C PHE A 20 -15.23 -58.05 2.23
N SER A 21 -14.18 -57.44 1.68
CA SER A 21 -12.81 -57.93 1.89
C SER A 21 -11.81 -56.81 1.59
N GLN A 22 -11.34 -56.10 2.62
CA GLN A 22 -9.98 -55.56 2.75
C GLN A 22 -9.88 -54.81 4.09
N ALA A 23 -9.80 -55.59 5.16
CA ALA A 23 -9.35 -55.13 6.47
C ALA A 23 -7.97 -55.75 6.75
N MET A 24 -6.98 -55.47 5.90
CA MET A 24 -5.54 -55.64 6.16
C MET A 24 -4.73 -54.82 5.14
N SER A 25 -4.60 -53.52 5.38
CA SER A 25 -3.49 -52.73 4.84
C SER A 25 -2.63 -52.31 6.01
N ALA A 26 -1.36 -52.73 5.99
CA ALA A 26 -0.35 -52.39 6.98
C ALA A 26 -0.30 -50.87 7.22
N PRO A 27 0.07 -50.40 8.43
CA PRO A 27 0.24 -48.97 8.67
C PRO A 27 1.31 -48.46 7.70
N GLN A 28 0.89 -47.58 6.80
CA GLN A 28 1.79 -46.85 5.91
C GLN A 28 2.80 -46.15 6.80
N ALA A 29 4.06 -46.57 6.69
CA ALA A 29 5.16 -45.94 7.41
C ALA A 29 5.10 -44.44 7.11
N ALA A 30 4.84 -43.63 8.14
CA ALA A 30 4.87 -42.20 8.01
C ALA A 30 6.26 -41.82 7.50
N GLU A 31 6.34 -41.32 6.27
CA GLU A 31 7.56 -40.70 5.76
C GLU A 31 7.85 -39.51 6.68
N LEU A 32 8.82 -39.69 7.58
CA LEU A 32 9.30 -38.62 8.42
C LEU A 32 9.83 -37.52 7.49
N PRO A 33 9.46 -36.25 7.72
CA PRO A 33 9.96 -35.16 6.89
C PRO A 33 11.50 -35.20 6.92
N VAL A 34 12.11 -35.25 5.74
CA VAL A 34 13.56 -35.10 5.59
C VAL A 34 13.89 -33.66 5.97
N THR A 35 14.22 -33.45 7.24
CA THR A 35 14.73 -32.18 7.73
C THR A 35 16.18 -32.07 7.26
N VAL A 36 16.41 -31.27 6.22
CA VAL A 36 17.76 -30.77 5.96
C VAL A 36 18.07 -29.81 7.09
N SER A 37 18.90 -30.25 8.05
CA SER A 37 19.48 -29.37 9.04
C SER A 37 20.36 -28.37 8.31
N LEU A 38 19.82 -27.19 8.00
CA LEU A 38 20.63 -26.02 7.70
C LEU A 38 21.49 -25.81 8.96
N VAL A 39 22.80 -26.04 8.83
CA VAL A 39 23.76 -25.54 9.81
C VAL A 39 23.58 -24.03 9.78
N LEU A 40 22.82 -23.52 10.75
CA LEU A 40 22.74 -22.10 10.98
C LEU A 40 24.19 -21.65 11.16
N PRO A 41 24.68 -20.65 10.41
CA PRO A 41 25.90 -19.97 10.84
C PRO A 41 25.69 -19.64 12.32
N PRO A 42 26.68 -19.87 13.19
CA PRO A 42 26.52 -19.63 14.61
C PRO A 42 25.84 -18.28 14.73
N MET A 43 24.66 -18.25 15.37
CA MET A 43 24.06 -16.97 15.72
C MET A 43 25.20 -16.22 16.35
N ALA A 44 25.65 -15.12 15.71
CA ALA A 44 26.37 -14.13 16.45
C ALA A 44 25.44 -13.87 17.61
N ARG A 45 25.81 -14.35 18.81
CA ARG A 45 25.15 -13.95 20.04
C ARG A 45 24.94 -12.47 19.84
N SER A 46 23.69 -12.01 19.87
CA SER A 46 23.48 -10.59 20.00
C SER A 46 24.30 -10.22 21.22
N GLU A 47 25.43 -9.56 20.99
CA GLU A 47 26.21 -8.91 22.03
C GLU A 47 25.39 -7.70 22.48
N HIS A 48 24.22 -7.99 23.05
CA HIS A 48 23.69 -7.28 24.18
C HIS A 48 24.36 -7.85 25.44
N ASP A 49 25.70 -7.94 25.42
CA ASP A 49 26.50 -7.80 26.63
C ASP A 49 26.68 -6.30 26.84
N ALA A 50 25.61 -5.72 27.38
CA ALA A 50 25.61 -4.42 27.98
C ALA A 50 26.50 -4.45 29.24
N SER A 51 27.82 -4.26 29.08
CA SER A 51 28.70 -3.62 30.08
C SER A 51 30.18 -3.49 29.68
N ALA A 52 30.63 -3.97 28.51
CA ALA A 52 32.07 -4.03 28.21
C ALA A 52 32.73 -2.70 27.73
N GLY A 53 32.09 -1.53 27.83
CA GLY A 53 32.68 -0.30 27.25
C GLY A 53 32.09 1.06 27.64
N GLY A 54 31.44 1.22 28.79
CA GLY A 54 30.93 2.53 29.23
C GLY A 54 29.74 3.09 28.43
N TRP A 55 29.12 2.28 27.56
CA TRP A 55 27.95 2.67 26.77
C TRP A 55 26.64 2.48 27.56
N LYS A 56 25.81 3.53 27.60
CA LYS A 56 24.43 3.52 28.10
C LYS A 56 23.46 3.73 26.93
N PHE A 57 22.46 2.86 26.79
CA PHE A 57 21.46 2.93 25.72
C PHE A 57 20.13 3.45 26.28
N VAL A 58 19.52 4.41 25.59
CA VAL A 58 18.24 5.04 25.99
C VAL A 58 17.30 5.07 24.79
N HIS A 59 16.07 4.59 25.00
CA HIS A 59 14.97 4.76 24.04
C HIS A 59 14.16 6.00 24.42
N VAL A 60 14.02 6.94 23.47
CA VAL A 60 13.32 8.21 23.73
C VAL A 60 11.82 7.96 23.85
N GLU A 61 11.23 8.32 24.98
CA GLU A 61 9.80 8.16 25.22
C GLU A 61 8.95 9.28 24.60
N LYS A 62 7.64 9.06 24.52
CA LYS A 62 6.69 10.06 23.99
C LYS A 62 6.67 11.29 24.88
N GLY A 63 7.14 12.42 24.35
CA GLY A 63 7.21 13.70 25.08
C GLY A 63 8.51 13.90 25.86
N GLN A 64 9.41 12.91 25.88
CA GLN A 64 10.74 13.07 26.45
C GLN A 64 11.61 13.91 25.51
N THR A 65 12.31 14.90 26.07
CA THR A 65 13.22 15.76 25.32
C THR A 65 14.65 15.25 25.48
N LEU A 66 15.55 15.66 24.57
CA LEU A 66 16.97 15.36 24.71
C LEU A 66 17.53 15.87 26.05
N SER A 67 17.05 17.03 26.53
CA SER A 67 17.44 17.58 27.82
C SER A 67 17.01 16.70 28.99
N HIS A 68 15.82 16.10 28.93
CA HIS A 68 15.38 15.12 29.95
C HIS A 68 16.29 13.89 29.93
N VAL A 69 16.58 13.33 28.75
CA VAL A 69 17.49 12.16 28.63
C VAL A 69 18.87 12.45 29.22
N PHE A 70 19.45 13.62 28.93
CA PHE A 70 20.73 14.02 29.50
C PHE A 70 20.68 14.12 31.02
N ASN A 71 19.61 14.72 31.55
CA ASN A 71 19.41 14.87 32.99
C ASN A 71 19.24 13.51 33.70
N ASP A 72 18.47 12.59 33.11
CA ASP A 72 18.25 11.24 33.65
C ASP A 72 19.54 10.42 33.72
N LEU A 73 20.47 10.66 32.78
CA LEU A 73 21.80 10.04 32.76
C LEU A 73 22.85 10.77 33.62
N GLY A 74 22.48 11.88 34.27
CA GLY A 74 23.39 12.71 35.07
C GLY A 74 24.38 13.54 34.25
N ILE A 75 24.15 13.68 32.93
CA ILE A 75 25.04 14.43 32.03
C ILE A 75 24.70 15.93 32.11
N PRO A 76 25.66 16.82 32.41
CA PRO A 76 25.39 18.25 32.51
C PRO A 76 24.82 18.86 31.22
N LEU A 77 23.77 19.67 31.34
CA LEU A 77 23.15 20.36 30.19
C LEU A 77 24.11 21.34 29.48
N SER A 78 25.23 21.73 30.11
CA SER A 78 26.30 22.49 29.47
C SER A 78 26.93 21.72 28.31
N VAL A 79 27.10 20.41 28.44
CA VAL A 79 27.63 19.52 27.40
C VAL A 79 26.65 19.46 26.22
N MET A 80 25.35 19.31 26.50
CA MET A 80 24.32 19.37 25.46
C MET A 80 24.35 20.70 24.72
N ARG A 81 24.40 21.83 25.44
CA ARG A 81 24.49 23.17 24.81
C ARG A 81 25.74 23.31 23.96
N GLN A 82 26.85 22.73 24.38
CA GLN A 82 28.10 22.71 23.62
C GLN A 82 27.97 21.91 22.32
N MET A 83 27.36 20.73 22.37
CA MET A 83 27.05 19.96 21.15
C MET A 83 26.18 20.76 20.18
N LEU A 84 25.18 21.48 20.68
CA LEU A 84 24.30 22.32 19.86
C LEU A 84 24.97 23.57 19.27
N LYS A 85 26.21 23.92 19.67
CA LYS A 85 26.99 24.99 19.03
C LYS A 85 27.53 24.58 17.66
N SER A 86 27.78 23.28 17.42
CA SER A 86 28.12 22.79 16.08
C SER A 86 26.86 22.79 15.20
N PRO A 87 26.86 23.45 14.02
CA PRO A 87 25.73 23.43 13.10
C PRO A 87 25.32 22.02 12.68
N GLU A 88 26.29 21.13 12.47
CA GLU A 88 26.11 19.74 12.06
C GLU A 88 25.40 18.94 13.15
N ALA A 89 25.95 18.96 14.37
CA ALA A 89 25.39 18.29 15.52
C ALA A 89 23.98 18.83 15.84
N ARG A 90 23.78 20.15 15.81
CA ARG A 90 22.47 20.78 16.01
C ARG A 90 21.43 20.26 15.01
N THR A 91 21.80 20.16 13.74
CA THR A 91 20.91 19.67 12.67
C THR A 91 20.56 18.20 12.87
N SER A 92 21.54 17.37 13.25
CA SER A 92 21.34 15.94 13.49
C SER A 92 20.49 15.67 14.74
N LEU A 93 20.66 16.46 15.79
CA LEU A 93 19.95 16.30 17.07
C LEU A 93 18.51 16.84 17.04
N TRP A 94 18.19 17.76 16.13
CA TRP A 94 16.85 18.37 16.01
C TRP A 94 15.74 17.34 15.72
N ASN A 95 16.07 16.26 15.02
CA ASN A 95 15.11 15.24 14.58
C ASN A 95 15.02 14.02 15.52
N ILE A 96 15.61 14.10 16.71
CA ILE A 96 15.47 13.05 17.72
C ILE A 96 14.07 13.16 18.35
N GLY A 97 13.24 12.17 18.08
CA GLY A 97 11.88 12.07 18.61
C GLY A 97 11.60 10.70 19.24
N PRO A 98 10.35 10.48 19.68
CA PRO A 98 9.95 9.25 20.35
C PRO A 98 10.25 7.98 19.54
N GLY A 99 10.70 6.92 20.22
CA GLY A 99 11.04 5.62 19.63
C GLY A 99 12.45 5.53 19.04
N LYS A 100 13.25 6.60 19.09
CA LYS A 100 14.67 6.56 18.69
C LYS A 100 15.53 6.02 19.83
N GLU A 101 16.52 5.20 19.48
CA GLU A 101 17.56 4.75 20.39
C GLU A 101 18.76 5.71 20.33
N LEU A 102 19.25 6.12 21.50
CA LEU A 102 20.44 6.91 21.70
C LEU A 102 21.44 6.10 22.53
N ALA A 103 22.69 6.06 22.12
CA ALA A 103 23.77 5.42 22.85
C ALA A 103 24.79 6.46 23.34
N PHE A 104 25.11 6.44 24.62
CA PHE A 104 25.99 7.40 25.29
C PHE A 104 27.21 6.66 25.83
N GLU A 105 28.39 6.96 25.29
CA GLU A 105 29.67 6.50 25.84
C GLU A 105 30.10 7.49 26.94
N LEU A 106 30.09 7.02 28.19
CA LEU A 106 30.59 7.78 29.33
C LEU A 106 32.02 7.35 29.67
N ASP A 107 32.85 8.30 30.09
CA ASP A 107 34.18 8.02 30.62
C ASP A 107 34.12 7.55 32.09
N ARG A 108 35.29 7.32 32.71
CA ARG A 108 35.38 6.87 34.11
C ARG A 108 34.89 7.89 35.14
N ASN A 109 34.67 9.14 34.73
CA ASN A 109 34.17 10.23 35.58
C ASN A 109 32.70 10.58 35.24
N ASP A 110 31.98 9.68 34.57
CA ASP A 110 30.62 9.88 34.07
C ASP A 110 30.46 11.06 33.10
N GLN A 111 31.56 11.51 32.46
CA GLN A 111 31.49 12.55 31.43
C GLN A 111 31.19 11.94 30.08
N LEU A 112 30.30 12.58 29.32
CA LEU A 112 29.96 12.15 27.97
C LEU A 112 31.16 12.32 27.03
N LYS A 113 31.61 11.20 26.46
CA LYS A 113 32.65 11.15 25.44
C LYS A 113 32.08 11.08 24.03
N THR A 114 31.09 10.21 23.81
CA THR A 114 30.47 10.00 22.50
C THR A 114 28.97 9.83 22.63
N LEU A 115 28.19 10.55 21.82
CA LEU A 115 26.78 10.27 21.58
C LEU A 115 26.63 9.61 20.21
N ARG A 116 25.89 8.52 20.12
CA ARG A 116 25.65 7.77 18.89
C ARG A 116 24.18 7.48 18.67
N PHE A 117 23.69 7.69 17.45
CA PHE A 117 22.30 7.41 17.09
C PHE A 117 22.13 7.21 15.58
N ASP A 118 21.07 6.52 15.19
CA ASP A 118 20.72 6.34 13.77
C ASP A 118 19.93 7.55 13.26
N ARG A 119 20.51 8.28 12.29
CA ARG A 119 19.82 9.39 11.60
C ARG A 119 18.71 8.85 10.72
N ASN A 120 19.01 7.77 10.00
CA ASN A 120 18.08 7.01 9.17
C ASN A 120 18.54 5.54 9.14
N ASP A 121 17.89 4.72 8.30
CA ASP A 121 18.19 3.30 8.22
C ASP A 121 19.62 3.02 7.72
N ALA A 122 20.19 3.91 6.89
CA ALA A 122 21.48 3.73 6.23
C ALA A 122 22.63 4.57 6.84
N GLU A 123 22.34 5.45 7.79
CA GLU A 123 23.32 6.38 8.36
C GLU A 123 23.22 6.44 9.88
N ARG A 124 24.38 6.30 10.52
CA ARG A 124 24.58 6.50 11.95
C ARG A 124 25.47 7.71 12.20
N ILE A 125 25.09 8.50 13.18
CA ILE A 125 25.84 9.68 13.61
C ILE A 125 26.58 9.32 14.89
N GLU A 126 27.87 9.64 14.95
CA GLU A 126 28.66 9.70 16.17
C GLU A 126 29.08 11.15 16.40
N ILE A 127 28.77 11.68 17.58
CA ILE A 127 29.18 13.01 18.03
C ILE A 127 30.14 12.81 19.19
N ARG A 128 31.40 13.18 18.99
CA ARG A 128 32.44 13.14 20.03
C ARG A 128 32.59 14.49 20.66
N VAL A 129 32.72 14.50 21.99
CA VAL A 129 32.98 15.71 22.77
C VAL A 129 34.39 15.61 23.36
N GLY A 130 35.27 16.50 22.89
CA GLY A 130 36.65 16.63 23.38
C GLY A 130 36.70 17.29 24.75
N LYS A 131 37.78 17.05 25.50
CA LYS A 131 38.02 17.66 26.82
C LYS A 131 38.23 19.17 26.76
N ASP A 132 38.69 19.67 25.63
CA ASP A 132 38.82 21.09 25.29
C ASP A 132 37.50 21.72 24.83
N GLY A 133 36.45 20.89 24.75
CA GLY A 133 35.13 21.32 24.31
C GLY A 133 34.91 21.35 22.81
N GLN A 134 35.85 20.81 22.02
CA GLN A 134 35.63 20.59 20.60
C GLN A 134 34.57 19.51 20.39
N VAL A 135 33.74 19.69 19.37
CA VAL A 135 32.68 18.75 18.99
C VAL A 135 32.95 18.30 17.57
N GLU A 136 33.18 17.00 17.41
CA GLU A 136 33.40 16.38 16.10
C GLU A 136 32.21 15.46 15.78
N GLN A 137 31.63 15.63 14.59
CA GLN A 137 30.59 14.74 14.09
C GLN A 137 31.15 13.84 12.99
N LYS A 138 30.91 12.53 13.11
CA LYS A 138 31.18 11.54 12.07
C LYS A 138 29.89 10.90 11.60
N ILE A 139 29.72 10.79 10.28
CA ILE A 139 28.66 10.00 9.66
C ILE A 139 29.24 8.63 9.31
N ILE A 140 28.58 7.59 9.80
CA ILE A 140 28.95 6.20 9.60
C ILE A 140 27.89 5.58 8.70
N ALA A 141 28.29 5.16 7.50
CA ALA A 141 27.43 4.41 6.60
C ALA A 141 27.09 3.05 7.24
N ARG A 142 25.80 2.71 7.22
CA ARG A 142 25.27 1.41 7.61
C ARG A 142 24.65 0.79 6.36
N PRO A 143 25.41 -0.07 5.65
CA PRO A 143 24.95 -0.60 4.38
C PRO A 143 23.63 -1.36 4.58
N LEU A 144 22.66 -1.04 3.74
CA LEU A 144 21.41 -1.77 3.67
C LEU A 144 21.56 -2.88 2.63
N GLU A 145 21.20 -4.08 3.04
CA GLU A 145 21.05 -5.22 2.14
C GLU A 145 19.62 -5.23 1.62
N GLN A 146 19.46 -5.26 0.31
CA GLN A 146 18.16 -5.33 -0.33
C GLN A 146 17.98 -6.69 -0.97
N ASN A 147 17.14 -7.49 -0.34
CA ASN A 147 16.75 -8.80 -0.84
C ASN A 147 15.40 -8.69 -1.54
N VAL A 148 15.15 -9.58 -2.48
CA VAL A 148 13.79 -9.74 -3.03
C VAL A 148 13.22 -11.03 -2.46
N ALA A 149 12.06 -10.94 -1.83
CA ALA A 149 11.37 -12.03 -1.19
C ALA A 149 10.00 -12.28 -1.82
N VAL A 150 9.41 -13.44 -1.53
CA VAL A 150 8.07 -13.82 -1.98
C VAL A 150 7.24 -14.18 -0.76
N ALA A 151 6.15 -13.45 -0.54
CA ALA A 151 5.10 -13.83 0.41
C ALA A 151 3.97 -14.49 -0.35
N SER A 152 3.45 -15.60 0.15
CA SER A 152 2.27 -16.25 -0.42
C SER A 152 1.37 -16.79 0.68
N GLY A 153 0.09 -16.96 0.39
CA GLY A 153 -0.84 -17.49 1.36
C GLY A 153 -2.25 -17.72 0.81
N ARG A 154 -3.03 -18.45 1.60
CA ARG A 154 -4.46 -18.63 1.43
C ARG A 154 -5.20 -17.74 2.42
N ILE A 155 -6.22 -17.04 1.96
CA ILE A 155 -7.06 -16.19 2.79
C ILE A 155 -7.98 -17.09 3.59
N THR A 156 -7.98 -16.93 4.90
CA THR A 156 -8.87 -17.67 5.82
C THR A 156 -9.75 -16.75 6.64
N ARG A 157 -9.23 -15.57 6.99
CA ARG A 157 -9.96 -14.59 7.80
C ARG A 157 -10.08 -13.24 7.10
N SER A 158 -8.96 -12.70 6.67
CA SER A 158 -8.91 -11.48 5.88
C SER A 158 -7.54 -11.35 5.24
N PHE A 159 -7.50 -10.72 4.06
CA PHE A 159 -6.26 -10.46 3.35
C PHE A 159 -5.19 -9.84 4.26
N ALA A 160 -5.53 -8.79 5.02
CA ALA A 160 -4.57 -8.12 5.90
C ALA A 160 -4.05 -8.99 7.06
N ALA A 161 -4.83 -9.97 7.54
CA ALA A 161 -4.38 -10.89 8.59
C ALA A 161 -3.42 -11.94 8.01
N ASP A 162 -3.82 -12.56 6.90
CA ASP A 162 -3.06 -13.65 6.28
C ASP A 162 -1.79 -13.12 5.58
N ALA A 163 -1.83 -11.93 4.97
CA ALA A 163 -0.67 -11.23 4.42
C ALA A 163 0.39 -10.89 5.47
N ARG A 164 -0.03 -10.45 6.67
CA ARG A 164 0.90 -10.20 7.79
C ARG A 164 1.56 -11.49 8.26
N ARG A 165 0.80 -12.58 8.35
CA ARG A 165 1.34 -13.90 8.70
C ARG A 165 2.35 -14.40 7.66
N ALA A 166 2.12 -14.09 6.39
CA ALA A 166 3.05 -14.37 5.29
C ALA A 166 4.27 -13.42 5.24
N GLY A 167 4.41 -12.50 6.21
CA GLY A 167 5.59 -11.65 6.36
C GLY A 167 5.52 -10.28 5.71
N LEU A 168 4.35 -9.84 5.22
CA LEU A 168 4.13 -8.49 4.68
C LEU A 168 3.85 -7.48 5.79
N THR A 169 4.44 -6.30 5.68
CA THR A 169 4.18 -5.16 6.57
C THR A 169 2.85 -4.48 6.22
N THR A 170 2.30 -3.74 7.19
CA THR A 170 1.09 -2.92 6.98
C THR A 170 1.23 -1.96 5.80
N SER A 171 2.43 -1.41 5.57
CA SER A 171 2.71 -0.52 4.43
C SER A 171 2.49 -1.24 3.10
N SER A 172 3.10 -2.43 2.94
CA SER A 172 2.93 -3.25 1.73
C SER A 172 1.48 -3.68 1.52
N ILE A 173 0.77 -4.04 2.59
CA ILE A 173 -0.65 -4.42 2.53
C ILE A 173 -1.51 -3.24 2.05
N ASN A 174 -1.31 -2.04 2.61
CA ASN A 174 -2.03 -0.85 2.17
C ASN A 174 -1.69 -0.48 0.71
N LYS A 175 -0.44 -0.67 0.30
CA LYS A 175 -0.02 -0.46 -1.09
C LYS A 175 -0.76 -1.42 -2.03
N LEU A 176 -0.81 -2.71 -1.70
CA LEU A 176 -1.55 -3.73 -2.45
C LEU A 176 -3.05 -3.42 -2.54
N ALA A 177 -3.67 -3.07 -1.41
CA ALA A 177 -5.07 -2.65 -1.37
C ALA A 177 -5.32 -1.49 -2.33
N ASN A 178 -4.45 -0.48 -2.33
CA ASN A 178 -4.55 0.68 -3.22
C ASN A 178 -4.34 0.34 -4.70
N VAL A 179 -3.47 -0.61 -5.02
CA VAL A 179 -3.18 -1.04 -6.39
C VAL A 179 -4.37 -1.81 -6.98
N PHE A 180 -4.95 -2.73 -6.22
CA PHE A 180 -6.03 -3.60 -6.69
C PHE A 180 -7.44 -3.08 -6.44
N LYS A 181 -7.63 -1.97 -5.70
CA LYS A 181 -8.96 -1.43 -5.32
C LYS A 181 -9.97 -1.26 -6.46
N TYR A 182 -9.53 -1.24 -7.71
CA TYR A 182 -10.37 -1.06 -8.89
C TYR A 182 -10.86 -2.35 -9.53
N ASP A 183 -10.19 -3.46 -9.24
CA ASP A 183 -10.41 -4.76 -9.85
C ASP A 183 -10.78 -5.83 -8.80
N VAL A 184 -10.44 -5.59 -7.52
CA VAL A 184 -10.76 -6.44 -6.37
C VAL A 184 -11.16 -5.56 -5.18
N ASP A 185 -12.36 -5.77 -4.65
CA ASP A 185 -12.77 -5.28 -3.35
C ASP A 185 -12.26 -6.24 -2.26
N PHE A 186 -11.29 -5.81 -1.45
CA PHE A 186 -10.69 -6.66 -0.42
C PHE A 186 -11.63 -7.00 0.76
N VAL A 187 -12.75 -6.30 0.87
CA VAL A 187 -13.77 -6.52 1.92
C VAL A 187 -14.91 -7.38 1.37
N GLU A 188 -15.38 -7.09 0.15
CA GLU A 188 -16.55 -7.76 -0.42
C GLU A 188 -16.19 -8.97 -1.31
N ASP A 189 -15.09 -8.91 -2.06
CA ASP A 189 -14.75 -9.95 -3.04
C ASP A 189 -13.95 -11.10 -2.43
N LEU A 190 -13.04 -10.82 -1.50
CA LEU A 190 -12.13 -11.84 -0.98
C LEU A 190 -12.80 -12.78 0.03
N ARG A 191 -12.70 -14.08 -0.24
CA ARG A 191 -13.34 -15.14 0.54
C ARG A 191 -12.31 -16.09 1.13
N ASP A 192 -12.78 -16.88 2.10
CA ASP A 192 -12.04 -18.05 2.55
C ASP A 192 -11.71 -18.94 1.35
N GLY A 193 -10.42 -19.24 1.21
CA GLY A 193 -9.90 -20.09 0.17
C GLY A 193 -9.17 -19.38 -0.97
N ASP A 194 -9.35 -18.07 -1.14
CA ASP A 194 -8.65 -17.26 -2.13
C ASP A 194 -7.15 -17.23 -1.86
N THR A 195 -6.33 -16.98 -2.89
CA THR A 195 -4.86 -16.99 -2.74
C THR A 195 -4.23 -15.68 -3.15
N PHE A 196 -3.10 -15.36 -2.51
CA PHE A 196 -2.27 -14.23 -2.89
C PHE A 196 -0.80 -14.63 -2.95
N GLU A 197 -0.07 -13.94 -3.81
CA GLU A 197 1.38 -14.02 -3.93
C GLU A 197 1.93 -12.62 -4.18
N VAL A 198 2.99 -12.26 -3.48
CA VAL A 198 3.57 -10.91 -3.51
C VAL A 198 5.08 -11.03 -3.56
N VAL A 199 5.69 -10.48 -4.60
CA VAL A 199 7.13 -10.30 -4.72
C VAL A 199 7.44 -8.88 -4.26
N TYR A 200 8.28 -8.76 -3.25
CA TYR A 200 8.59 -7.48 -2.61
C TYR A 200 10.06 -7.39 -2.24
N GLU A 201 10.54 -6.16 -2.13
CA GLU A 201 11.86 -5.87 -1.59
C GLU A 201 11.84 -5.97 -0.07
N ASP A 202 12.87 -6.57 0.49
CA ASP A 202 13.04 -6.75 1.92
C ASP A 202 14.38 -6.15 2.30
N GLN A 203 14.35 -5.13 3.16
CA GLN A 203 15.53 -4.39 3.56
C GLN A 203 16.07 -4.94 4.88
N TRP A 204 17.34 -5.27 4.87
CA TRP A 204 18.09 -5.85 5.97
C TRP A 204 19.27 -4.96 6.31
N ARG A 205 19.70 -5.02 7.57
CA ARG A 205 20.88 -4.34 8.06
C ARG A 205 21.49 -5.17 9.16
N GLU A 206 22.77 -5.52 9.01
CA GLU A 206 23.51 -6.30 10.00
C GLU A 206 22.78 -7.61 10.38
N GLY A 207 22.26 -8.33 9.37
CA GLY A 207 21.51 -9.57 9.56
C GLY A 207 20.12 -9.43 10.17
N GLN A 208 19.65 -8.22 10.47
CA GLN A 208 18.31 -7.95 10.98
C GLN A 208 17.41 -7.37 9.89
N ARG A 209 16.21 -7.92 9.77
CA ARG A 209 15.17 -7.40 8.87
C ARG A 209 14.65 -6.07 9.40
N LEU A 210 14.75 -5.02 8.60
CA LEU A 210 14.26 -3.68 8.96
C LEU A 210 12.80 -3.49 8.55
N LYS A 211 12.51 -3.60 7.26
CA LYS A 211 11.19 -3.32 6.68
C LYS A 211 11.09 -3.88 5.27
N ASN A 212 9.87 -3.88 4.73
CA ASN A 212 9.69 -4.08 3.30
C ASN A 212 9.94 -2.77 2.56
N GLY A 213 10.65 -2.88 1.43
CA GLY A 213 10.73 -1.86 0.40
C GLY A 213 9.52 -1.95 -0.55
N ASP A 214 9.78 -1.81 -1.84
CA ASP A 214 8.71 -1.77 -2.82
C ASP A 214 8.08 -3.13 -3.11
N VAL A 215 6.78 -3.11 -3.42
CA VAL A 215 6.06 -4.26 -3.94
C VAL A 215 6.33 -4.30 -5.44
N LEU A 216 7.14 -5.26 -5.88
CA LEU A 216 7.59 -5.41 -7.27
C LEU A 216 6.53 -6.09 -8.14
N ALA A 217 5.84 -7.09 -7.58
CA ALA A 217 4.75 -7.75 -8.26
C ALA A 217 3.77 -8.37 -7.27
N ALA A 218 2.53 -8.53 -7.69
CA ALA A 218 1.52 -9.21 -6.90
C ALA A 218 0.54 -9.97 -7.80
N ARG A 219 0.02 -11.07 -7.26
CA ARG A 219 -1.03 -11.89 -7.85
C ARG A 219 -2.07 -12.21 -6.80
N ILE A 220 -3.34 -12.00 -7.13
CA ILE A 220 -4.49 -12.37 -6.30
C ILE A 220 -5.39 -13.27 -7.15
N THR A 221 -5.77 -14.42 -6.60
CA THR A 221 -6.74 -15.32 -7.23
C THR A 221 -7.99 -15.36 -6.37
N THR A 222 -9.10 -14.87 -6.93
CA THR A 222 -10.41 -14.89 -6.29
C THR A 222 -11.49 -15.24 -7.32
N HIS A 223 -12.49 -16.02 -6.92
CA HIS A 223 -13.54 -16.56 -7.82
C HIS A 223 -12.98 -17.18 -9.12
N ASN A 224 -11.87 -17.93 -9.04
CA ASN A 224 -11.15 -18.50 -10.19
C ASN A 224 -10.63 -17.47 -11.21
N LYS A 225 -10.60 -16.18 -10.86
CA LYS A 225 -10.04 -15.11 -11.67
C LYS A 225 -8.71 -14.64 -11.07
N VAL A 226 -7.72 -14.47 -11.93
CA VAL A 226 -6.38 -14.04 -11.57
C VAL A 226 -6.21 -12.57 -11.87
N TYR A 227 -5.84 -11.80 -10.85
CA TYR A 227 -5.48 -10.39 -10.94
C TYR A 227 -3.97 -10.26 -10.71
N THR A 228 -3.28 -9.54 -11.58
CA THR A 228 -1.84 -9.32 -11.47
C THR A 228 -1.50 -7.84 -11.49
N ALA A 229 -0.46 -7.49 -10.75
CA ALA A 229 0.11 -6.16 -10.70
C ALA A 229 1.62 -6.25 -10.76
N PHE A 230 2.25 -5.44 -11.61
CA PHE A 230 3.69 -5.36 -11.76
C PHE A 230 4.12 -3.91 -11.66
N TYR A 231 5.09 -3.66 -10.78
CA TYR A 231 5.74 -2.36 -10.64
C TYR A 231 6.59 -2.09 -11.87
N PHE A 232 6.42 -0.91 -12.46
CA PHE A 232 7.23 -0.46 -13.59
C PHE A 232 7.45 1.04 -13.51
N GLU A 233 8.70 1.44 -13.69
CA GLU A 233 9.08 2.85 -13.77
C GLU A 233 9.28 3.28 -15.22
N HIS A 234 8.45 4.22 -15.67
CA HIS A 234 8.53 4.85 -16.99
C HIS A 234 8.33 6.36 -16.87
N ASP A 235 8.99 7.15 -17.72
CA ASP A 235 8.87 8.62 -17.71
C ASP A 235 9.12 9.28 -16.33
N GLY A 236 9.99 8.67 -15.51
CA GLY A 236 10.28 9.12 -14.14
C GLY A 236 9.13 8.91 -13.15
N LYS A 237 8.17 8.04 -13.48
CA LYS A 237 7.03 7.69 -12.64
C LYS A 237 6.96 6.17 -12.44
N ALA A 238 6.77 5.79 -11.19
CA ALA A 238 6.49 4.42 -10.80
C ALA A 238 4.98 4.15 -10.82
N GLU A 239 4.54 3.23 -11.68
CA GLU A 239 3.14 2.82 -11.79
C GLU A 239 3.01 1.28 -11.78
N TYR A 240 1.77 0.80 -11.65
CA TYR A 240 1.46 -0.63 -11.66
C TYR A 240 0.67 -1.00 -12.91
N PHE A 241 1.06 -2.09 -13.55
CA PHE A 241 0.47 -2.61 -14.78
C PHE A 241 0.05 -4.07 -14.60
N ASP A 242 -0.94 -4.51 -15.38
CA ASP A 242 -1.21 -5.94 -15.53
C ASP A 242 -0.14 -6.63 -16.40
N GLY A 243 -0.19 -7.95 -16.51
CA GLY A 243 0.77 -8.72 -17.31
C GLY A 243 0.77 -8.41 -18.82
N LYS A 244 -0.20 -7.62 -19.31
CA LYS A 244 -0.31 -7.17 -20.71
C LYS A 244 0.15 -5.73 -20.90
N GLY A 245 0.67 -5.08 -19.84
CA GLY A 245 1.09 -3.70 -19.87
C GLY A 245 -0.06 -2.69 -19.83
N ASN A 246 -1.27 -3.09 -19.41
CA ASN A 246 -2.33 -2.14 -19.13
C ASN A 246 -2.14 -1.53 -17.73
N PRO A 247 -2.17 -0.20 -17.57
CA PRO A 247 -2.07 0.41 -16.25
C PRO A 247 -3.28 0.06 -15.39
N LEU A 248 -3.04 -0.29 -14.12
CA LEU A 248 -4.09 -0.64 -13.15
C LEU A 248 -4.81 0.58 -12.58
N LYS A 249 -4.18 1.75 -12.64
CA LYS A 249 -4.77 3.00 -12.14
C LYS A 249 -5.82 3.53 -13.12
N LYS A 250 -7.07 3.65 -12.66
CA LYS A 250 -8.14 4.33 -13.43
C LYS A 250 -7.94 5.85 -13.41
N VAL A 251 -8.03 6.49 -14.58
CA VAL A 251 -7.72 7.92 -14.79
C VAL A 251 -8.55 8.85 -13.88
N LEU A 252 -9.86 8.62 -13.73
CA LEU A 252 -10.73 9.31 -12.76
C LEU A 252 -11.80 8.35 -12.20
N MET A 253 -12.28 8.63 -10.99
CA MET A 253 -13.43 8.00 -10.33
C MET A 253 -14.71 8.57 -10.95
N ARG A 254 -15.69 7.70 -11.25
CA ARG A 254 -17.00 8.13 -11.78
C ARG A 254 -17.85 8.83 -10.72
N ILE A 255 -17.75 8.38 -9.47
CA ILE A 255 -18.49 8.91 -8.31
C ILE A 255 -17.47 9.35 -7.25
N PRO A 256 -17.16 10.66 -7.14
CA PRO A 256 -16.15 11.17 -6.21
C PRO A 256 -16.70 11.41 -4.79
N ILE A 257 -17.71 10.64 -4.37
CA ILE A 257 -18.41 10.78 -3.10
C ILE A 257 -18.99 9.43 -2.67
N GLU A 258 -18.86 9.08 -1.39
CA GLU A 258 -19.41 7.83 -0.87
C GLU A 258 -20.91 7.95 -0.57
N TYR A 259 -21.65 6.85 -0.76
CA TYR A 259 -23.07 6.70 -0.40
C TYR A 259 -24.02 7.77 -0.98
N ALA A 260 -23.66 8.39 -2.11
CA ALA A 260 -24.49 9.41 -2.72
C ALA A 260 -25.41 8.84 -3.80
N ARG A 261 -26.65 9.34 -3.83
CA ARG A 261 -27.61 9.04 -4.91
C ARG A 261 -27.48 10.06 -6.03
N LEU A 262 -27.51 9.59 -7.27
CA LEU A 262 -27.62 10.49 -8.43
C LEU A 262 -29.00 11.17 -8.39
N SER A 263 -29.00 12.48 -8.17
CA SER A 263 -30.22 13.29 -8.02
C SER A 263 -30.56 14.07 -9.29
N SER A 264 -29.56 14.44 -10.10
CA SER A 264 -29.77 15.03 -11.42
C SER A 264 -28.66 14.62 -12.38
N THR A 265 -29.06 14.29 -13.61
CA THR A 265 -28.17 13.99 -14.72
C THR A 265 -27.74 15.25 -15.48
N PHE A 266 -26.72 15.12 -16.32
CA PHE A 266 -26.28 16.14 -17.28
C PHE A 266 -27.30 16.28 -18.42
N GLY A 267 -27.62 17.50 -18.84
CA GLY A 267 -28.55 17.74 -19.96
C GLY A 267 -29.54 18.88 -19.73
N MET A 268 -30.39 19.14 -20.72
CA MET A 268 -31.45 20.16 -20.65
C MET A 268 -32.53 19.74 -19.64
N ARG A 269 -32.81 20.61 -18.66
CA ARG A 269 -33.88 20.39 -17.67
C ARG A 269 -34.50 21.70 -17.22
N ASN A 270 -35.71 21.63 -16.66
CA ASN A 270 -36.29 22.77 -15.95
C ASN A 270 -35.47 23.07 -14.70
N HIS A 271 -34.94 24.29 -14.61
CA HIS A 271 -34.10 24.72 -13.50
C HIS A 271 -34.97 24.97 -12.26
N PRO A 272 -34.79 24.22 -11.16
CA PRO A 272 -35.75 24.23 -10.04
C PRO A 272 -35.84 25.57 -9.31
N VAL A 273 -34.80 26.42 -9.39
CA VAL A 273 -34.80 27.77 -8.78
C VAL A 273 -35.23 28.87 -9.75
N LEU A 274 -35.02 28.68 -11.06
CA LEU A 274 -35.21 29.75 -12.05
C LEU A 274 -36.48 29.55 -12.90
N GLY A 275 -37.12 28.38 -12.81
CA GLY A 275 -38.37 28.06 -13.50
C GLY A 275 -38.27 27.96 -15.03
N ARG A 276 -37.06 27.88 -15.60
CA ARG A 276 -36.82 27.85 -17.07
C ARG A 276 -35.97 26.66 -17.48
N MET A 277 -36.13 26.19 -18.71
CA MET A 277 -35.27 25.18 -19.33
C MET A 277 -33.82 25.69 -19.40
N ARG A 278 -32.90 24.95 -18.78
CA ARG A 278 -31.47 25.27 -18.73
C ARG A 278 -30.63 24.01 -18.87
N MET A 279 -29.51 24.15 -19.57
CA MET A 279 -28.51 23.09 -19.65
C MET A 279 -27.84 22.89 -18.30
N HIS A 280 -28.00 21.71 -17.73
CA HIS A 280 -27.24 21.25 -16.58
C HIS A 280 -25.89 20.70 -17.04
N LYS A 281 -24.81 21.43 -16.74
CA LYS A 281 -23.46 21.17 -17.26
C LYS A 281 -22.62 20.22 -16.39
N GLY A 282 -23.27 19.54 -15.46
CA GLY A 282 -22.67 18.57 -14.54
C GLY A 282 -23.67 17.50 -14.12
N VAL A 283 -23.34 16.79 -13.05
CA VAL A 283 -24.23 15.84 -12.36
C VAL A 283 -24.33 16.21 -10.89
N ASP A 284 -25.51 15.98 -10.31
CA ASP A 284 -25.77 16.31 -8.91
C ASP A 284 -25.89 15.02 -8.10
N TYR A 285 -25.01 14.83 -7.13
CA TYR A 285 -25.04 13.72 -6.18
C TYR A 285 -25.60 14.21 -4.84
N ALA A 286 -26.80 13.76 -4.49
CA ALA A 286 -27.41 14.13 -3.20
C ALA A 286 -26.77 13.31 -2.08
N ALA A 287 -26.34 14.01 -1.03
CA ALA A 287 -25.74 13.47 0.18
C ALA A 287 -25.91 14.46 1.33
N SER A 288 -25.80 13.99 2.57
CA SER A 288 -25.88 14.84 3.77
C SER A 288 -24.81 15.92 3.77
N THR A 289 -25.11 17.10 4.33
CA THR A 289 -24.08 18.11 4.60
C THR A 289 -22.96 17.51 5.44
N GLY A 290 -21.71 17.77 5.08
CA GLY A 290 -20.54 17.22 5.76
C GLY A 290 -20.02 15.91 5.16
N THR A 291 -20.72 15.26 4.23
CA THR A 291 -20.19 14.06 3.55
C THR A 291 -18.88 14.39 2.82
N PRO A 292 -17.80 13.61 3.01
CA PRO A 292 -16.52 13.84 2.35
C PRO A 292 -16.64 13.79 0.82
N ILE A 293 -16.04 14.78 0.15
CA ILE A 293 -15.87 14.83 -1.30
C ILE A 293 -14.42 14.51 -1.61
N MET A 294 -14.19 13.54 -2.50
CA MET A 294 -12.88 13.06 -2.89
C MET A 294 -12.43 13.65 -4.24
N ALA A 295 -11.11 13.76 -4.44
CA ALA A 295 -10.56 14.02 -5.76
C ALA A 295 -10.87 12.85 -6.70
N ALA A 296 -11.59 13.09 -7.78
CA ALA A 296 -11.91 12.05 -8.77
C ALA A 296 -10.63 11.47 -9.40
N GLY A 297 -9.53 12.20 -9.48
CA GLY A 297 -8.27 11.73 -10.06
C GLY A 297 -7.11 12.49 -9.47
N ASP A 298 -5.90 12.00 -9.71
CA ASP A 298 -4.69 12.75 -9.42
C ASP A 298 -4.73 14.09 -10.15
N GLY A 299 -4.38 15.17 -9.46
CA GLY A 299 -4.42 16.47 -10.08
C GLY A 299 -3.74 17.56 -9.27
N LYS A 300 -3.62 18.71 -9.89
CA LYS A 300 -3.20 19.95 -9.25
C LYS A 300 -4.43 20.79 -8.96
N VAL A 301 -4.51 21.36 -7.75
CA VAL A 301 -5.59 22.29 -7.39
C VAL A 301 -5.45 23.55 -8.24
N GLN A 302 -6.26 23.66 -9.30
CA GLN A 302 -6.28 24.81 -10.19
C GLN A 302 -7.00 25.99 -9.53
N PHE A 303 -8.05 25.71 -8.76
CA PHE A 303 -8.84 26.71 -8.04
C PHE A 303 -9.42 26.13 -6.74
N VAL A 304 -9.43 26.93 -5.69
CA VAL A 304 -10.17 26.69 -4.45
C VAL A 304 -10.70 28.03 -3.95
N GLY A 305 -12.01 28.15 -3.77
CA GLY A 305 -12.63 29.42 -3.38
C GLY A 305 -14.11 29.53 -3.73
N TRP A 306 -14.64 30.74 -3.65
CA TRP A 306 -16.02 31.04 -4.04
C TRP A 306 -16.14 31.23 -5.56
N LYS A 307 -17.11 30.57 -6.21
CA LYS A 307 -17.26 30.59 -7.67
C LYS A 307 -18.73 30.76 -8.11
N ASN A 308 -19.25 31.98 -7.95
CA ASN A 308 -20.59 32.36 -8.40
C ASN A 308 -21.67 31.35 -7.94
N GLY A 309 -22.52 30.89 -8.86
CA GLY A 309 -23.58 29.92 -8.58
C GLY A 309 -23.11 28.58 -8.03
N TYR A 310 -21.83 28.19 -8.23
CA TYR A 310 -21.28 26.98 -7.62
C TYR A 310 -21.01 27.13 -6.12
N GLY A 311 -21.08 28.34 -5.56
CA GLY A 311 -20.75 28.59 -4.15
C GLY A 311 -19.29 28.28 -3.85
N ARG A 312 -19.02 27.58 -2.74
CA ARG A 312 -17.68 27.08 -2.43
C ARG A 312 -17.34 25.94 -3.38
N ALA A 313 -16.26 26.10 -4.13
CA ALA A 313 -15.87 25.15 -5.16
C ALA A 313 -14.38 24.85 -5.17
N VAL A 314 -14.04 23.69 -5.74
CA VAL A 314 -12.68 23.26 -6.07
C VAL A 314 -12.65 22.90 -7.54
N VAL A 315 -11.57 23.27 -8.24
CA VAL A 315 -11.27 22.80 -9.60
C VAL A 315 -9.92 22.10 -9.57
N LEU A 316 -9.88 20.86 -10.05
CA LEU A 316 -8.66 20.09 -10.20
C LEU A 316 -8.28 19.98 -11.68
N ASP A 317 -7.01 20.21 -11.97
CA ASP A 317 -6.40 19.96 -13.27
C ASP A 317 -5.69 18.60 -13.25
N HIS A 318 -6.12 17.72 -14.14
CA HIS A 318 -5.63 16.35 -14.27
C HIS A 318 -4.61 16.21 -15.43
N GLY A 319 -4.23 17.31 -16.07
CA GLY A 319 -3.37 17.34 -17.24
C GLY A 319 -4.10 17.00 -18.54
N ASN A 320 -3.41 17.18 -19.69
CA ASN A 320 -3.95 16.88 -21.02
C ASN A 320 -5.32 17.54 -21.28
N GLY A 321 -5.50 18.78 -20.82
CA GLY A 321 -6.73 19.55 -20.98
C GLY A 321 -7.93 19.06 -20.16
N ARG A 322 -7.75 18.12 -19.23
CA ARG A 322 -8.84 17.54 -18.42
C ARG A 322 -8.94 18.23 -17.06
N THR A 323 -10.13 18.71 -16.71
CA THR A 323 -10.39 19.30 -15.39
C THR A 323 -11.69 18.76 -14.78
N THR A 324 -11.76 18.74 -13.46
CA THR A 324 -12.99 18.47 -12.71
C THR A 324 -13.38 19.66 -11.83
N LEU A 325 -14.68 19.94 -11.73
CA LEU A 325 -15.22 20.94 -10.79
C LEU A 325 -16.09 20.23 -9.75
N TYR A 326 -15.95 20.67 -8.50
CA TYR A 326 -16.73 20.22 -7.36
C TYR A 326 -17.36 21.47 -6.72
N GLY A 327 -18.68 21.57 -6.72
CA GLY A 327 -19.43 22.73 -6.25
C GLY A 327 -20.28 22.47 -5.01
N HIS A 328 -20.90 23.55 -4.51
CA HIS A 328 -21.84 23.61 -3.39
C HIS A 328 -21.28 23.15 -2.05
N MET A 329 -19.96 23.21 -1.84
CA MET A 329 -19.34 22.69 -0.61
C MET A 329 -19.77 23.46 0.64
N SER A 330 -19.86 22.76 1.77
CA SER A 330 -20.01 23.38 3.10
C SER A 330 -18.68 23.94 3.58
N ALA A 331 -17.61 23.15 3.44
CA ALA A 331 -16.23 23.50 3.75
C ALA A 331 -15.26 22.86 2.77
N TRP A 332 -14.08 23.46 2.63
CA TRP A 332 -12.96 22.87 1.88
C TRP A 332 -12.16 21.91 2.78
N GLY A 333 -11.46 20.97 2.17
CA GLY A 333 -10.43 20.18 2.84
C GLY A 333 -9.20 21.04 3.16
N LYS A 334 -8.18 20.43 3.77
CA LYS A 334 -6.87 21.05 3.99
C LYS A 334 -6.08 21.11 2.68
N ILE A 335 -6.56 21.92 1.72
CA ILE A 335 -5.99 22.07 0.38
C ILE A 335 -5.73 23.54 0.04
N LYS A 336 -4.72 23.80 -0.78
CA LYS A 336 -4.39 25.14 -1.30
C LYS A 336 -4.22 25.12 -2.81
N GLN A 337 -4.42 26.28 -3.46
CA GLN A 337 -4.16 26.42 -4.88
C GLN A 337 -2.70 26.03 -5.22
N GLY A 338 -2.52 25.29 -6.31
CA GLY A 338 -1.23 24.78 -6.75
C GLY A 338 -0.79 23.46 -6.09
N GLN A 339 -1.44 23.02 -5.02
CA GLN A 339 -1.15 21.73 -4.36
C GLN A 339 -1.47 20.54 -5.27
N ARG A 340 -0.63 19.51 -5.24
CA ARG A 340 -0.95 18.20 -5.83
C ARG A 340 -1.81 17.40 -4.87
N VAL A 341 -2.88 16.81 -5.40
CA VAL A 341 -3.77 15.91 -4.66
C VAL A 341 -3.80 14.57 -5.40
N ASN A 342 -3.78 13.49 -4.62
CA ASN A 342 -3.94 12.15 -5.16
C ASN A 342 -5.43 11.85 -5.31
N GLN A 343 -5.79 11.04 -6.29
CA GLN A 343 -7.12 10.46 -6.41
C GLN A 343 -7.59 9.83 -5.09
N GLY A 344 -8.84 10.10 -4.70
CA GLY A 344 -9.39 9.64 -3.42
C GLY A 344 -9.09 10.56 -2.22
N SER A 345 -8.18 11.52 -2.36
CA SER A 345 -7.92 12.49 -1.26
C SER A 345 -9.15 13.34 -1.00
N THR A 346 -9.51 13.56 0.27
CA THR A 346 -10.60 14.47 0.64
C THR A 346 -10.25 15.91 0.30
N ILE A 347 -11.05 16.54 -0.57
CA ILE A 347 -10.87 17.91 -1.06
C ILE A 347 -11.89 18.90 -0.50
N GLY A 348 -12.95 18.41 0.13
CA GLY A 348 -14.01 19.22 0.72
C GLY A 348 -15.14 18.36 1.26
N TYR A 349 -16.23 19.03 1.63
CA TYR A 349 -17.40 18.40 2.23
C TYR A 349 -18.68 18.93 1.60
N VAL A 350 -19.66 18.05 1.41
CA VAL A 350 -20.96 18.39 0.83
C VAL A 350 -21.64 19.50 1.61
N GLY A 351 -22.32 20.40 0.91
CA GLY A 351 -23.10 21.47 1.49
C GLY A 351 -24.21 21.90 0.55
N MET A 352 -24.62 23.16 0.72
CA MET A 352 -25.65 23.81 -0.09
C MET A 352 -25.28 25.27 -0.39
N SER A 353 -23.98 25.56 -0.50
CA SER A 353 -23.53 26.94 -0.78
C SER A 353 -23.79 27.35 -2.24
N GLY A 354 -23.96 28.64 -2.50
CA GLY A 354 -24.27 29.13 -3.85
C GLY A 354 -25.73 28.86 -4.24
N LEU A 355 -25.98 28.55 -5.50
CA LEU A 355 -27.32 28.33 -6.06
C LEU A 355 -27.70 26.84 -5.95
N ALA A 356 -28.14 26.41 -4.76
CA ALA A 356 -28.52 25.03 -4.47
C ALA A 356 -29.88 24.97 -3.77
N THR A 357 -30.71 23.96 -4.08
CA THR A 357 -32.02 23.75 -3.44
C THR A 357 -31.98 22.83 -2.22
N GLY A 358 -30.85 22.15 -2.00
CA GLY A 358 -30.61 21.28 -0.86
C GLY A 358 -29.19 20.72 -0.89
N PRO A 359 -28.78 19.98 0.16
CA PRO A 359 -27.44 19.42 0.24
C PRO A 359 -27.12 18.44 -0.89
N HIS A 360 -26.13 18.78 -1.72
CA HIS A 360 -25.62 17.92 -2.79
C HIS A 360 -24.22 18.35 -3.25
N LEU A 361 -23.53 17.45 -3.94
CA LEU A 361 -22.35 17.75 -4.72
C LEU A 361 -22.76 18.00 -6.18
N HIS A 362 -22.43 19.18 -6.70
CA HIS A 362 -22.41 19.41 -8.15
C HIS A 362 -21.04 19.05 -8.72
N TYR A 363 -20.99 18.09 -9.63
CA TYR A 363 -19.76 17.57 -10.22
C TYR A 363 -19.74 17.79 -11.74
N GLU A 364 -18.69 18.43 -12.24
CA GLU A 364 -18.45 18.56 -13.68
C GLU A 364 -17.15 17.87 -14.08
N PHE A 365 -17.17 17.24 -15.25
CA PHE A 365 -15.96 16.84 -15.97
C PHE A 365 -15.83 17.66 -17.24
N ARG A 366 -14.61 18.14 -17.52
CA ARG A 366 -14.33 19.03 -18.64
C ARG A 366 -13.14 18.54 -19.45
N VAL A 367 -13.24 18.63 -20.77
CA VAL A 367 -12.16 18.35 -21.72
C VAL A 367 -11.93 19.59 -22.55
N ASN A 368 -10.70 20.12 -22.52
CA ASN A 368 -10.30 21.36 -23.19
C ASN A 368 -11.25 22.54 -22.89
N GLY A 369 -11.69 22.65 -21.63
CA GLY A 369 -12.60 23.69 -21.16
C GLY A 369 -14.09 23.41 -21.38
N ASN A 370 -14.46 22.41 -22.19
CA ASN A 370 -15.86 22.08 -22.49
C ASN A 370 -16.41 21.05 -21.50
N GLN A 371 -17.60 21.30 -20.94
CA GLN A 371 -18.27 20.33 -20.07
C GLN A 371 -18.79 19.13 -20.87
N VAL A 372 -18.50 17.94 -20.39
CA VAL A 372 -18.95 16.68 -20.97
C VAL A 372 -19.74 15.89 -19.93
N ASN A 373 -20.70 15.06 -20.36
CA ASN A 373 -21.51 14.26 -19.44
C ASN A 373 -20.61 13.25 -18.69
N PRO A 374 -20.39 13.42 -17.37
CA PRO A 374 -19.50 12.54 -16.61
C PRO A 374 -19.99 11.08 -16.53
N LEU A 375 -21.29 10.84 -16.74
CA LEU A 375 -21.88 9.49 -16.70
C LEU A 375 -21.59 8.71 -17.98
N ASN A 376 -21.48 9.40 -19.12
CA ASN A 376 -21.26 8.81 -20.44
C ASN A 376 -19.79 8.83 -20.86
N VAL A 377 -18.91 9.47 -20.08
CA VAL A 377 -17.47 9.35 -20.30
C VAL A 377 -17.05 7.93 -19.90
N THR A 378 -17.04 7.03 -20.87
CA THR A 378 -16.18 5.85 -20.84
C THR A 378 -14.76 6.38 -20.90
N MET A 379 -14.14 6.58 -19.74
CA MET A 379 -12.79 7.10 -19.70
C MET A 379 -11.91 6.12 -20.47
N PRO A 380 -11.15 6.58 -21.48
CA PRO A 380 -10.20 5.70 -22.12
C PRO A 380 -9.28 5.16 -21.03
N LYS A 381 -9.15 3.83 -20.97
CA LYS A 381 -8.10 3.21 -20.16
C LYS A 381 -6.79 3.91 -20.56
N PRO A 382 -5.93 4.29 -19.61
CA PRO A 382 -4.67 4.86 -19.99
C PRO A 382 -3.98 3.87 -20.94
N ALA A 383 -3.36 4.39 -22.00
CA ALA A 383 -2.90 3.56 -23.10
C ALA A 383 -1.96 2.47 -22.57
N PRO A 384 -2.10 1.22 -23.03
CA PRO A 384 -1.16 0.18 -22.64
C PRO A 384 0.25 0.56 -23.09
N LEU A 385 1.24 0.03 -22.38
CA LEU A 385 2.62 0.08 -22.83
C LEU A 385 2.72 -0.54 -24.23
N SER A 386 3.51 0.07 -25.10
CA SER A 386 3.67 -0.38 -26.49
C SER A 386 5.10 -0.19 -26.98
N GLY A 387 5.46 -0.87 -28.06
CA GLY A 387 6.79 -0.77 -28.67
C GLY A 387 7.92 -1.10 -27.69
N THR A 388 8.90 -0.19 -27.60
CA THR A 388 10.10 -0.34 -26.75
C THR A 388 9.77 -0.40 -25.27
N GLU A 389 8.78 0.36 -24.79
CA GLU A 389 8.38 0.36 -23.38
C GLU A 389 7.75 -0.96 -22.97
N MET A 390 6.97 -1.60 -23.87
CA MET A 390 6.42 -2.94 -23.58
C MET A 390 7.52 -4.01 -23.50
N ALA A 391 8.53 -3.95 -24.37
CA ALA A 391 9.66 -4.87 -24.33
C ALA A 391 10.47 -4.68 -23.03
N ARG A 392 10.72 -3.42 -22.63
CA ARG A 392 11.37 -3.09 -21.35
C ARG A 392 10.55 -3.60 -20.17
N PHE A 393 9.24 -3.38 -20.17
CA PHE A 393 8.33 -3.89 -19.15
C PHE A 393 8.42 -5.41 -19.00
N GLN A 394 8.33 -6.15 -20.10
CA GLN A 394 8.45 -7.61 -20.09
C GLN A 394 9.79 -8.07 -19.50
N ALA A 395 10.89 -7.43 -19.88
CA ALA A 395 12.21 -7.73 -19.33
C ALA A 395 12.30 -7.42 -17.82
N THR A 396 11.68 -6.32 -17.37
CA THR A 396 11.65 -5.92 -15.95
C THR A 396 10.84 -6.89 -15.09
N ILE A 397 9.70 -7.40 -15.58
CA ILE A 397 8.82 -8.27 -14.77
C ILE A 397 9.22 -9.75 -14.78
N ALA A 398 10.03 -10.18 -15.75
CA ALA A 398 10.41 -11.59 -15.91
C ALA A 398 11.02 -12.23 -14.64
N PRO A 399 11.94 -11.57 -13.89
CA PRO A 399 12.47 -12.12 -12.65
C PRO A 399 11.40 -12.30 -11.56
N ALA A 400 10.45 -11.37 -11.46
CA ALA A 400 9.36 -11.44 -10.49
C ALA A 400 8.39 -12.57 -10.85
N LEU A 401 8.05 -12.72 -12.13
CA LEU A 401 7.24 -13.84 -12.63
C LEU A 401 7.89 -15.19 -12.34
N ALA A 402 9.17 -15.36 -12.64
CA ALA A 402 9.89 -16.60 -12.38
C ALA A 402 9.87 -16.99 -10.90
N ARG A 403 10.02 -16.02 -9.99
CA ARG A 403 9.94 -16.24 -8.54
C ARG A 403 8.55 -16.70 -8.09
N MET A 404 7.50 -16.10 -8.65
CA MET A 404 6.11 -16.52 -8.38
C MET A 404 5.84 -17.95 -8.88
N GLU A 405 6.35 -18.31 -10.06
CA GLU A 405 6.18 -19.67 -10.61
C GLU A 405 6.88 -20.75 -9.77
N VAL A 406 8.10 -20.47 -9.29
CA VAL A 406 8.83 -21.38 -8.39
C VAL A 406 8.04 -21.60 -7.11
N MET A 407 7.50 -20.52 -6.51
CA MET A 407 6.70 -20.61 -5.29
C MET A 407 5.45 -21.48 -5.49
N GLN A 408 4.72 -21.30 -6.59
CA GLN A 408 3.53 -22.11 -6.88
C GLN A 408 3.82 -23.61 -6.97
N LYS A 409 4.95 -23.99 -7.58
CA LYS A 409 5.35 -25.40 -7.68
C LYS A 409 5.63 -25.97 -6.29
N THR A 410 6.34 -25.25 -5.44
CA THR A 410 6.67 -25.68 -4.08
C THR A 410 5.42 -25.80 -3.21
N THR A 411 4.49 -24.84 -3.27
CA THR A 411 3.23 -24.91 -2.51
C THR A 411 2.34 -26.07 -2.95
N ARG A 412 2.28 -26.39 -4.25
CA ARG A 412 1.52 -27.56 -4.75
C ARG A 412 2.10 -28.90 -4.31
N LEU A 413 3.41 -28.98 -4.12
CA LEU A 413 4.10 -30.18 -3.64
C LEU A 413 3.90 -30.40 -2.13
N ALA A 414 3.74 -29.34 -1.34
CA ALA A 414 3.55 -29.42 0.10
C ALA A 414 2.10 -29.73 0.55
N VAL A 415 1.14 -29.68 -0.37
CA VAL A 415 -0.30 -29.93 -0.12
C VAL A 415 -0.75 -31.31 -0.66
N ARG A 416 0.13 -32.00 -1.39
CA ARG A 416 0.00 -33.43 -1.69
C ARG A 416 0.72 -34.23 -0.63
#